data_AF-A0A7K2DB76-F1
#
_entry.id   AF-A0A7K2DB76-F1
#
_cell.length_a   1.000
_cell.length_b   1.000
_cell.length_c   1.000
_cell.angle_alpha   90.00
_cell.angle_beta   90.00
_cell.angle_gamma   90.00
#
_symmetry.space_group_name_H-M   'P 1'
#
loop_
_entity.id
_entity.type
_entity.pdbx_description
1 polymer ?
#
loop_
_entity_poly.entity_id
_entity_poly.type
_entity_poly.pdbx_seq_one_letter_code
_entity_poly.pdbx_strand_id
1 'polypeptide(L)' 'MSTGWYLALSVALFAIGGVGLLVRRNPLVMFMCVELMLNAVNVAFV' A
#
# COMPACT_ATOMS: atom_id res chain seq x y z
N MET A 1 20.41 -7.66 -8.33
CA MET A 1 20.16 -7.02 -7.02
C MET A 1 18.84 -7.57 -6.50
N SER A 2 18.82 -8.05 -5.26
CA SER A 2 17.79 -8.95 -4.71
C SER A 2 16.37 -8.34 -4.76
N THR A 3 15.49 -8.93 -5.55
CA THR A 3 14.05 -8.62 -5.68
C THR A 3 13.32 -8.57 -4.33
N GLY A 4 13.90 -9.17 -3.28
CA GLY A 4 13.37 -9.14 -1.92
C GLY A 4 13.18 -7.75 -1.33
N TRP A 5 13.98 -6.75 -1.73
CA TRP A 5 13.82 -5.37 -1.24
C TRP A 5 12.54 -4.71 -1.77
N TYR A 6 12.22 -4.94 -3.05
CA TYR A 6 10.98 -4.43 -3.65
C TYR A 6 9.76 -5.10 -3.04
N LEU A 7 9.78 -6.43 -2.86
CA LEU A 7 8.70 -7.15 -2.18
C LEU A 7 8.50 -6.66 -0.74
N ALA A 8 9.58 -6.48 0.02
CA ALA A 8 9.49 -6.02 1.41
C ALA A 8 8.88 -4.60 1.48
N LEU A 9 9.30 -3.71 0.58
CA LEU A 9 8.75 -2.35 0.48
C LEU A 9 7.26 -2.38 0.12
N SER A 10 6.86 -3.18 -0.88
CA SER A 10 5.47 -3.30 -1.29
C SER A 10 4.57 -3.84 -0.18
N VAL A 11 5.01 -4.86 0.55
CA VAL A 11 4.26 -5.39 1.70
C VAL A 11 4.11 -4.33 2.79
N ALA A 12 5.17 -3.57 3.10
CA ALA A 12 5.11 -2.50 4.09
C ALA A 12 4.13 -1.39 3.67
N LEU A 13 4.20 -0.93 2.42
CA LEU A 13 3.31 0.10 1.88
C LEU A 13 1.84 -0.37 1.84
N PHE A 14 1.61 -1.64 1.46
CA PHE A 14 0.27 -2.22 1.46
C PHE A 14 -0.31 -2.32 2.88
N ALA A 15 0.50 -2.75 3.87
CA ALA A 15 0.08 -2.80 5.27
C ALA A 15 -0.28 -1.41 5.81
N ILE A 16 0.50 -0.37 5.49
CA ILE A 16 0.21 1.01 5.87
C ILE A 16 -1.11 1.49 5.25
N GLY A 17 -1.33 1.21 3.96
CA GLY A 17 -2.57 1.51 3.27
C GLY A 17 -3.78 0.78 3.88
N GLY A 18 -3.62 -0.50 4.23
CA GLY A 18 -4.66 -1.31 4.87
C GLY A 18 -5.01 -0.83 6.28
N VAL A 19 -4.02 -0.49 7.10
CA VAL A 19 -4.25 0.12 8.42
C VAL A 19 -4.94 1.48 8.27
N GLY A 20 -4.51 2.30 7.30
CA GLY A 20 -5.15 3.58 7.00
C GLY A 20 -6.61 3.44 6.59
N LEU A 21 -6.95 2.42 5.81
CA LEU A 21 -8.31 2.10 5.39
C LEU A 21 -9.21 1.75 6.59
N LEU A 22 -8.72 0.94 7.53
CA LEU A 22 -9.49 0.48 8.69
C LEU A 22 -9.70 1.57 9.75
N VAL A 23 -8.74 2.49 9.91
CA VAL A 23 -8.78 3.52 10.98
C VAL A 23 -9.55 4.77 10.56
N ARG A 24 -9.56 5.12 9.27
CA ARG A 24 -10.11 6.39 8.79
C ARG A 24 -11.60 6.25 8.46
N ARG A 25 -12.46 7.02 9.13
CA ARG A 25 -13.91 7.08 8.81
C ARG A 25 -14.26 7.99 7.63
N ASN A 26 -13.30 8.77 7.12
CA ASN A 26 -13.55 9.70 6.02
C ASN A 26 -13.40 8.99 4.67
N PRO A 27 -14.45 8.92 3.83
CA PRO A 27 -14.41 8.15 2.58
C PRO A 27 -13.38 8.66 1.56
N LEU A 28 -13.09 9.96 1.54
CA LEU A 28 -12.03 10.51 0.68
C LEU A 28 -10.64 10.02 1.11
N VAL A 29 -10.40 9.87 2.41
CA VAL A 29 -9.13 9.34 2.91
C VAL A 29 -9.05 7.84 2.69
N MET A 30 -10.16 7.11 2.80
CA MET A 30 -10.19 5.70 2.40
C MET A 30 -9.79 5.53 0.93
N PHE A 31 -10.29 6.39 0.03
CA PHE A 31 -9.89 6.38 -1.38
C PHE A 31 -8.38 6.63 -1.55
N MET A 32 -7.81 7.59 -0.82
CA MET A 32 -6.38 7.87 -0.86
C MET A 32 -5.53 6.69 -0.33
N CYS A 33 -6.03 5.96 0.67
CA CYS A 33 -5.41 4.71 1.13
C CYS A 33 -5.49 3.60 0.08
N VAL A 34 -6.58 3.51 -0.68
CA VAL A 34 -6.72 2.57 -1.81
C VAL A 34 -5.72 2.90 -2.92
N GLU A 35 -5.58 4.16 -3.31
CA GLU A 35 -4.57 4.59 -4.28
C GLU A 35 -3.15 4.22 -3.83
N LEU A 36 -2.84 4.37 -2.53
CA LEU A 36 -1.56 3.95 -1.95
C LEU A 36 -1.36 2.42 -2.03
N MET A 37 -2.40 1.63 -1.72
CA MET A 37 -2.36 0.17 -1.81
C MET A 37 -2.15 -0.30 -3.26
N LEU A 38 -2.83 0.32 -4.22
CA LEU A 38 -2.67 0.02 -5.65
C LEU A 38 -1.25 0.35 -6.13
N ASN A 39 -0.66 1.46 -5.65
CA ASN A 39 0.73 1.80 -5.96
C ASN A 39 1.72 0.78 -5.38
N ALA A 40 1.49 0.31 -4.16
CA ALA A 40 2.32 -0.73 -3.51
C ALA A 40 2.30 -2.06 -4.30
N VAL A 41 1.13 -2.44 -4.80
CA VAL A 41 0.96 -3.62 -5.65
C VAL A 41 1.70 -3.44 -6.99
N ASN A 42 1.65 -2.26 -7.60
CA ASN A 42 2.42 -1.97 -8.81
C ASN A 42 3.94 -2.12 -8.60
N VAL A 43 4.46 -1.71 -7.44
CA VAL A 43 5.88 -1.92 -7.07
C VAL A 43 6.19 -3.41 -6.83
N ALA A 44 5.22 -4.23 -6.46
CA ALA A 44 5.42 -5.68 -6.29
C ALA A 44 5.47 -6.42 -7.64
N PHE A 45 4.84 -5.85 -8.67
CA PHE A 45 4.76 -6.42 -10.02
C PHE A 45 5.87 -5.97 -10.96
N VAL A 46 6.66 -4.96 -10.58
CA VAL A 46 7.82 -4.46 -11.34
C VAL A 46 9.10 -5.23 -11.00
#